data_AF-A0A423PJA8-F1
#
_entry.id   AF-A0A423PJA8-F1
#
_cell.length_a   1.000
_cell.length_b   1.000
_cell.length_c   1.000
_cell.angle_alpha   90.00
_cell.angle_beta   90.00
_cell.angle_gamma   90.00
#
_symmetry.space_group_name_H-M   'P 1'
#
loop_
_entity.id
_entity.type
_entity.pdbx_description
1 polymer ?
#
loop_
_entity_poly.entity_id
_entity_poly.type
_entity_poly.pdbx_seq_one_letter_code
_entity_poly.pdbx_strand_id
1 'polypeptide(L)'
;MALLGRAVRWIVRYKVPAMAPTPRHVLRDDLLIGHGSQRSCYVHPADRQRCIKVPKHPAHPEAQQANLVDSHYARSLDRRGVSHAHRARIYGWAPTTQADGLVVERICNDDGTPAIKLQHALKYGIVQRDEAEALLGELRHWVLTNHIAVHDLSPGNLLVKQTSAGNTLVLIDGIGGQKIKLKFLLYLYSPRFARAITRRRWPAFEKKIQARLDRVTPVQPSQNLDE
;
A
#
# COMPACT_ATOMS: atom_id res chain seq x y z
N MET A 1 -12.77 16.53 21.11
CA MET A 1 -12.11 15.61 20.14
C MET A 1 -10.90 16.23 19.40
N ALA A 2 -10.94 17.49 18.93
CA ALA A 2 -9.82 18.12 18.21
C ALA A 2 -8.56 18.39 19.05
N LEU A 3 -8.74 18.80 20.32
CA LEU A 3 -7.67 19.02 21.29
C LEU A 3 -6.87 17.74 21.58
N LEU A 4 -7.56 16.60 21.73
CA LEU A 4 -6.93 15.29 21.93
C LEU A 4 -6.06 14.88 20.74
N GLY A 5 -6.50 15.23 19.51
CA GLY A 5 -5.72 14.97 18.29
C GLY A 5 -4.47 15.85 18.14
N ARG A 6 -4.45 17.06 18.72
CA ARG A 6 -3.25 17.90 18.79
C ARG A 6 -2.27 17.37 19.85
N ALA A 7 -2.76 17.00 21.03
CA ALA A 7 -1.94 16.40 22.09
C ALA A 7 -1.28 15.08 21.64
N VAL A 8 -2.03 14.19 20.98
CA VAL A 8 -1.50 12.94 20.41
C VAL A 8 -0.38 13.19 19.38
N ARG A 9 -0.52 14.20 18.52
CA ARG A 9 0.54 14.52 17.54
C ARG A 9 1.80 15.07 18.21
N TRP A 10 1.63 15.83 19.29
CA TRP A 10 2.74 16.41 20.04
C TRP A 10 3.51 15.37 20.85
N ILE A 11 2.80 14.46 21.54
CA ILE A 11 3.39 13.40 22.36
C ILE A 11 4.20 12.41 21.53
N VAL A 12 3.74 12.07 20.32
CA VAL A 12 4.29 10.93 19.59
C VAL A 12 5.40 11.33 18.59
N ARG A 13 5.80 12.61 18.55
CA ARG A 13 6.89 13.14 17.70
C ARG A 13 6.83 12.66 16.24
N TYR A 14 5.61 12.47 15.71
CA TYR A 14 5.38 12.03 14.33
C TYR A 14 5.58 13.19 13.36
N LYS A 15 6.84 13.53 13.12
CA LYS A 15 7.27 14.52 12.13
C LYS A 15 8.07 13.82 11.05
N VAL A 16 8.03 14.40 9.85
CA VAL A 16 8.99 14.04 8.80
C VAL A 16 10.38 14.29 9.37
N PRO A 17 11.31 13.32 9.31
CA PRO A 17 12.67 13.55 9.79
C PRO A 17 13.32 14.67 8.98
N ALA A 18 14.20 15.45 9.61
CA ALA A 18 14.96 16.46 8.87
C ALA A 18 15.83 15.76 7.81
N MET A 19 15.62 16.11 6.53
CA MET A 19 16.41 15.59 5.42
C MET A 19 17.58 16.52 5.11
N ALA A 20 18.69 15.93 4.67
CA ALA A 20 19.81 16.70 4.16
C ALA A 20 19.35 17.53 2.94
N PRO A 21 19.82 18.77 2.78
CA PRO A 21 19.39 19.64 1.69
C PRO A 21 19.81 19.08 0.31
N THR A 22 20.89 18.29 0.24
CA THR A 22 21.47 17.70 -0.98
C THR A 22 22.18 16.38 -0.68
N PRO A 23 22.29 15.45 -1.66
CA PRO A 23 21.62 15.45 -2.96
C PRO A 23 20.14 15.06 -2.86
N ARG A 24 19.29 15.59 -3.75
CA ARG A 24 17.85 15.29 -3.82
C ARG A 24 17.52 14.43 -5.02
N HIS A 25 16.54 13.55 -4.90
CA HIS A 25 16.02 12.80 -6.05
C HIS A 25 15.19 13.73 -6.95
N VAL A 26 15.58 13.80 -8.23
CA VAL A 26 14.84 14.53 -9.26
C VAL A 26 13.66 13.67 -9.72
N LEU A 27 12.45 14.13 -9.45
CA LEU A 27 11.22 13.44 -9.85
C LEU A 27 10.69 14.08 -11.13
N ARG A 28 10.75 13.30 -12.20
CA ARG A 28 10.31 13.66 -13.55
C ARG A 28 9.03 12.90 -13.92
N ASP A 29 8.32 13.38 -14.93
CA ASP A 29 7.05 12.81 -15.36
C ASP A 29 7.21 11.41 -15.99
N ASP A 30 8.35 11.12 -16.62
CA ASP A 30 8.66 9.78 -17.16
C ASP A 30 8.82 8.72 -16.06
N LEU A 31 9.05 9.13 -14.82
CA LEU A 31 9.10 8.25 -13.66
C LEU A 31 7.73 8.07 -12.99
N LEU A 32 6.70 8.81 -13.40
CA LEU A 32 5.40 8.75 -12.75
C LEU A 32 4.73 7.39 -12.97
N ILE A 33 4.50 6.66 -11.88
CA ILE A 33 3.73 5.41 -11.87
C ILE A 33 2.23 5.72 -11.88
N GLY A 34 1.84 6.76 -11.16
CA GLY A 34 0.47 7.24 -11.15
C GLY A 34 0.13 8.10 -9.95
N HIS A 35 -1.13 8.53 -9.94
CA HIS A 35 -1.68 9.42 -8.94
C HIS A 35 -2.69 8.70 -8.05
N GLY A 36 -2.46 8.74 -6.73
CA GLY A 36 -3.47 8.45 -5.73
C GLY A 36 -4.31 9.68 -5.40
N SER A 37 -5.19 9.56 -4.39
CA SER A 37 -5.99 10.70 -3.92
C SER A 37 -5.14 11.79 -3.28
N GLN A 38 -4.14 11.41 -2.48
CA GLN A 38 -3.32 12.35 -1.69
C GLN A 38 -1.87 12.48 -2.20
N ARG A 39 -1.39 11.51 -2.99
CA ARG A 39 0.03 11.35 -3.30
C ARG A 39 0.24 11.00 -4.76
N SER A 40 1.37 11.42 -5.31
CA SER A 40 1.93 10.93 -6.57
C SER A 40 3.01 9.89 -6.25
N CYS A 41 3.09 8.85 -7.07
CA CYS A 41 4.06 7.77 -6.91
C CYS A 41 4.99 7.74 -8.11
N TYR A 42 6.30 7.82 -7.87
CA TYR A 42 7.31 7.84 -8.92
C TYR A 42 8.26 6.66 -8.76
N VAL A 43 8.72 6.05 -9.85
CA VAL A 43 9.85 5.11 -9.81
C VAL A 43 11.07 5.84 -9.23
N HIS A 44 11.80 5.18 -8.34
CA HIS A 44 12.96 5.78 -7.72
C HIS A 44 14.10 5.93 -8.77
N PRO A 45 14.69 7.13 -8.95
CA PRO A 45 15.61 7.40 -10.06
C PRO A 45 16.86 6.51 -10.10
N ALA A 46 17.33 6.05 -8.93
CA ALA A 46 18.53 5.21 -8.81
C ALA A 46 18.23 3.73 -8.52
N ASP A 47 16.97 3.34 -8.33
CA ASP A 47 16.62 1.94 -8.01
C ASP A 47 15.22 1.61 -8.54
N ARG A 48 15.17 0.86 -9.63
CA ARG A 48 13.89 0.49 -10.28
C ARG A 48 13.05 -0.48 -9.46
N GLN A 49 13.53 -1.03 -8.35
CA GLN A 49 12.73 -1.86 -7.42
C GLN A 49 12.06 -1.02 -6.31
N ARG A 50 12.27 0.30 -6.32
CA ARG A 50 11.67 1.22 -5.35
C ARG A 50 10.83 2.27 -6.05
N CYS A 51 9.90 2.83 -5.30
CA CYS A 51 9.19 4.03 -5.69
C CYS A 51 9.15 5.04 -4.54
N ILE A 52 8.96 6.31 -4.89
CA ILE A 52 8.89 7.42 -3.98
C ILE A 52 7.47 7.98 -4.01
N LYS A 53 6.77 7.93 -2.88
CA LYS A 53 5.44 8.51 -2.70
C LYS A 53 5.55 9.93 -2.14
N VAL A 54 5.09 10.92 -2.90
CA VAL A 54 5.17 12.34 -2.56
C VAL A 54 3.76 12.94 -2.47
N PRO A 55 3.45 13.80 -1.47
CA PRO A 55 2.16 14.46 -1.41
C PRO A 55 1.91 15.38 -2.62
N LYS A 56 0.66 15.42 -3.10
CA LYS A 56 0.25 16.29 -4.22
C LYS A 56 0.24 17.78 -3.86
N HIS A 57 -0.08 18.10 -2.60
CA HIS A 57 -0.20 19.48 -2.12
C HIS A 57 0.74 19.71 -0.92
N PRO A 58 2.06 19.74 -1.13
CA PRO A 58 3.04 19.75 -0.03
C PRO A 58 2.96 21.00 0.86
N ALA A 59 2.38 22.10 0.36
CA ALA A 59 2.14 23.31 1.15
C ALA A 59 1.09 23.12 2.27
N HIS A 60 0.24 22.09 2.19
CA HIS A 60 -0.75 21.84 3.24
C HIS A 60 -0.11 21.21 4.50
N PRO A 61 -0.44 21.69 5.71
CA PRO A 61 0.14 21.16 6.95
C PRO A 61 -0.09 19.67 7.21
N GLU A 62 -1.15 19.08 6.63
CA GLU A 62 -1.48 17.66 6.77
C GLU A 62 -1.06 16.82 5.55
N ALA A 63 -0.36 17.39 4.56
CA ALA A 63 -0.04 16.70 3.30
C ALA A 63 0.78 15.42 3.51
N GLN A 64 1.70 15.42 4.48
CA GLN A 64 2.55 14.28 4.81
C GLN A 64 1.89 13.23 5.71
N GLN A 65 0.62 13.42 6.09
CA GLN A 65 -0.03 12.56 7.08
C GLN A 65 -0.11 11.10 6.65
N ALA A 66 -0.39 10.82 5.38
CA ALA A 66 -0.40 9.46 4.86
C ALA A 66 0.99 8.81 4.90
N ASN A 67 2.03 9.53 4.48
CA ASN A 67 3.41 9.04 4.53
C ASN A 67 3.88 8.78 5.97
N LEU A 68 3.50 9.64 6.91
CA LEU A 68 3.78 9.44 8.34
C LEU A 68 3.07 8.19 8.88
N VAL A 69 1.78 8.03 8.59
CA VAL A 69 1.03 6.82 9.02
C VAL A 69 1.69 5.56 8.48
N ASP A 70 1.98 5.52 7.18
CA ASP A 70 2.62 4.38 6.52
C ASP A 70 3.98 4.08 7.18
N SER A 71 4.84 5.09 7.30
CA SER A 71 6.18 4.95 7.89
C SER A 71 6.15 4.41 9.32
N HIS A 72 5.29 4.98 10.17
CA HIS A 72 5.21 4.58 11.58
C HIS A 72 4.56 3.22 11.78
N TYR A 73 3.54 2.90 10.98
CA TYR A 73 2.89 1.62 11.08
C TYR A 73 3.76 0.49 10.54
N ALA A 74 4.42 0.69 9.38
CA ALA A 74 5.36 -0.29 8.85
C ALA A 74 6.49 -0.58 9.85
N ARG A 75 7.09 0.46 10.44
CA ARG A 75 8.12 0.29 11.49
C ARG A 75 7.61 -0.52 12.68
N SER A 76 6.35 -0.36 13.06
CA SER A 76 5.74 -1.18 14.13
C SER A 76 5.63 -2.65 13.71
N LEU A 77 5.22 -2.93 12.47
CA LEU A 77 5.17 -4.29 11.93
C LEU A 77 6.56 -4.92 11.82
N ASP A 78 7.57 -4.15 11.38
CA ASP A 78 8.95 -4.62 11.25
C ASP A 78 9.53 -5.02 12.62
N ARG A 79 9.33 -4.19 13.66
CA ARG A 79 9.74 -4.52 15.05
C ARG A 79 9.05 -5.76 15.60
N ARG A 80 7.86 -6.07 15.09
CA ARG A 80 7.09 -7.27 15.46
C ARG A 80 7.48 -8.50 14.63
N GLY A 81 8.45 -8.38 13.72
CA GLY A 81 8.90 -9.48 12.86
C GLY A 81 7.87 -9.91 11.82
N VAL A 82 6.86 -9.08 11.52
CA VAL A 82 5.83 -9.43 10.54
C VAL A 82 6.46 -9.43 9.15
N SER A 83 6.31 -10.52 8.39
CA SER A 83 6.91 -10.68 7.04
C SER A 83 6.41 -9.66 6.02
N HIS A 84 7.08 -9.54 4.88
CA HIS A 84 6.67 -8.66 3.77
C HIS A 84 5.89 -9.40 2.67
N ALA A 85 5.38 -10.60 2.96
CA ALA A 85 4.70 -11.45 1.96
C ALA A 85 3.51 -10.75 1.28
N HIS A 86 2.71 -10.01 2.06
CA HIS A 86 1.51 -9.33 1.56
C HIS A 86 1.53 -7.81 1.78
N ARG A 87 2.70 -7.22 2.06
CA ARG A 87 2.85 -5.76 2.20
C ARG A 87 4.12 -5.26 1.55
N ALA A 88 4.06 -4.07 0.96
CA ALA A 88 5.25 -3.39 0.50
C ALA A 88 6.20 -3.06 1.67
N ARG A 89 7.51 -3.21 1.46
CA ARG A 89 8.53 -2.66 2.36
C ARG A 89 8.52 -1.13 2.34
N ILE A 90 8.89 -0.54 3.47
CA ILE A 90 9.14 0.90 3.59
C ILE A 90 10.61 1.07 3.94
N TYR A 91 11.36 1.73 3.05
CA TYR A 91 12.81 1.91 3.20
C TYR A 91 13.15 3.18 4.00
N GLY A 92 12.24 4.15 4.04
CA GLY A 92 12.43 5.38 4.81
C GLY A 92 12.06 6.62 4.02
N TRP A 93 12.57 7.75 4.47
CA TRP A 93 12.32 9.06 3.85
C TRP A 93 13.48 9.43 2.95
N ALA A 94 13.20 10.15 1.86
CA ALA A 94 14.22 10.71 0.99
C ALA A 94 13.84 12.12 0.52
N PRO A 95 14.81 13.04 0.43
CA PRO A 95 14.57 14.37 -0.11
C PRO A 95 14.36 14.31 -1.63
N THR A 96 13.43 15.11 -2.13
CA THR A 96 13.12 15.18 -3.57
C THR A 96 12.98 16.62 -4.05
N THR A 97 12.91 16.81 -5.37
CA THR A 97 12.64 18.11 -5.99
C THR A 97 11.21 18.63 -5.79
N GLN A 98 10.25 17.77 -5.39
CA GLN A 98 8.84 18.16 -5.23
C GLN A 98 8.45 18.35 -3.76
N ALA A 99 8.82 17.38 -2.90
CA ALA A 99 8.73 17.41 -1.44
C ALA A 99 9.38 16.15 -0.87
N ASP A 100 9.71 16.11 0.42
CA ASP A 100 10.22 14.87 1.03
C ASP A 100 9.25 13.71 0.80
N GLY A 101 9.79 12.62 0.28
CA GLY A 101 9.02 11.46 -0.16
C GLY A 101 9.27 10.26 0.74
N LEU A 102 8.29 9.36 0.78
CA LEU A 102 8.45 8.06 1.42
C LEU A 102 8.89 7.04 0.37
N VAL A 103 10.07 6.46 0.58
CA VAL A 103 10.63 5.39 -0.26
C VAL A 103 9.99 4.07 0.15
N VAL A 104 9.32 3.43 -0.80
CA VAL A 104 8.62 2.16 -0.61
C VAL A 104 9.00 1.18 -1.72
N GLU A 105 8.74 -0.09 -1.48
CA GLU A 105 8.94 -1.14 -2.48
C GLU A 105 8.01 -0.94 -3.68
N ARG A 106 8.59 -1.00 -4.88
CA ARG A 106 7.83 -1.18 -6.11
C ARG A 106 7.63 -2.67 -6.29
N ILE A 107 6.39 -3.13 -6.16
CA ILE A 107 6.09 -4.56 -6.29
C ILE A 107 6.34 -4.97 -7.74
N CYS A 108 7.23 -5.94 -7.91
CA CYS A 108 7.61 -6.51 -9.20
C CYS A 108 7.43 -8.03 -9.14
N ASN A 109 7.13 -8.63 -10.28
CA ASN A 109 7.16 -10.07 -10.49
C ASN A 109 8.61 -10.58 -10.45
N ASP A 110 8.78 -11.90 -10.42
CA ASP A 110 10.12 -12.53 -10.41
C ASP A 110 10.93 -12.27 -11.69
N ASP A 111 10.25 -11.99 -12.81
CA ASP A 111 10.88 -11.56 -14.08
C ASP A 111 11.30 -10.07 -14.09
N GLY A 112 11.08 -9.35 -12.99
CA GLY A 112 11.40 -7.92 -12.85
C GLY A 112 10.36 -6.96 -13.42
N THR A 113 9.30 -7.45 -14.07
CA THR A 113 8.20 -6.63 -14.56
C THR A 113 7.35 -6.09 -13.40
N PRO A 114 6.70 -4.91 -13.53
CA PRO A 114 5.80 -4.41 -12.50
C PRO A 114 4.62 -5.37 -12.24
N ALA A 115 4.34 -5.66 -10.96
CA ALA A 115 3.13 -6.36 -10.59
C ALA A 115 1.89 -5.54 -10.96
N ILE A 116 0.84 -6.22 -11.42
CA ILE A 116 -0.39 -5.57 -11.89
C ILE A 116 -1.50 -5.63 -10.85
N LYS A 117 -2.49 -4.75 -10.97
CA LYS A 117 -3.65 -4.75 -10.07
C LYS A 117 -4.48 -6.03 -10.24
N LEU A 118 -5.05 -6.54 -9.16
CA LEU A 118 -5.93 -7.73 -9.19
C LEU A 118 -7.04 -7.60 -10.24
N GLN A 119 -7.65 -6.43 -10.36
CA GLN A 119 -8.69 -6.19 -11.38
C GLN A 119 -8.16 -6.37 -12.81
N HIS A 120 -6.92 -5.96 -13.09
CA HIS A 120 -6.30 -6.15 -14.41
C HIS A 120 -5.88 -7.60 -14.63
N ALA A 121 -5.35 -8.26 -13.59
CA ALA A 121 -5.01 -9.68 -13.66
C ALA A 121 -6.23 -10.54 -14.03
N LEU A 122 -7.39 -10.27 -13.44
CA LEU A 122 -8.66 -10.91 -13.81
C LEU A 122 -9.11 -10.54 -15.22
N LYS A 123 -9.01 -9.26 -15.60
CA LYS A 123 -9.43 -8.79 -16.93
C LYS A 123 -8.66 -9.50 -18.05
N TYR A 124 -7.37 -9.73 -17.86
CA TYR A 124 -6.49 -10.35 -18.85
C TYR A 124 -6.28 -11.86 -18.63
N GLY A 125 -7.04 -12.49 -17.73
CA GLY A 125 -6.97 -13.93 -17.49
C GLY A 125 -5.68 -14.43 -16.84
N ILE A 126 -4.87 -13.55 -16.25
CA ILE A 126 -3.64 -13.90 -15.52
C ILE A 126 -3.96 -14.61 -14.20
N VAL A 127 -5.07 -14.23 -13.59
CA VAL A 127 -5.63 -14.86 -12.39
C VAL A 127 -7.09 -15.17 -12.68
N GLN A 128 -7.54 -16.36 -12.33
CA GLN A 128 -8.95 -16.73 -12.44
C GLN A 128 -9.73 -16.35 -11.17
N ARG A 129 -11.06 -16.38 -11.27
CA ARG A 129 -11.94 -15.96 -10.18
C ARG A 129 -11.72 -16.76 -8.89
N ASP A 130 -11.68 -18.09 -9.01
CA ASP A 130 -11.48 -18.99 -7.86
C ASP A 130 -10.09 -18.80 -7.23
N GLU A 131 -9.07 -18.57 -8.07
CA GLU A 131 -7.73 -18.24 -7.60
C GLU A 131 -7.69 -16.88 -6.89
N ALA A 132 -8.38 -15.85 -7.40
CA ALA A 132 -8.49 -14.56 -6.73
C ALA A 132 -9.15 -14.70 -5.34
N GLU A 133 -10.20 -15.52 -5.22
CA GLU A 133 -10.85 -15.81 -3.94
C GLU A 133 -9.90 -16.54 -2.98
N ALA A 134 -9.12 -17.52 -3.46
CA ALA A 134 -8.10 -18.20 -2.67
C ALA A 134 -7.01 -17.23 -2.17
N LEU A 135 -6.49 -16.37 -3.05
CA LEU A 135 -5.49 -15.35 -2.71
C LEU A 135 -6.02 -14.34 -1.68
N LEU A 136 -7.31 -13.97 -1.76
CA LEU A 136 -7.97 -13.12 -0.77
C LEU A 136 -8.10 -13.83 0.57
N GLY A 137 -8.38 -15.14 0.57
CA GLY A 137 -8.39 -15.99 1.75
C GLY A 137 -7.03 -16.07 2.43
N GLU A 138 -5.95 -16.23 1.66
CA GLU A 138 -4.57 -16.20 2.15
C GLU A 138 -4.23 -14.84 2.76
N LEU A 139 -4.53 -13.76 2.04
CA LEU A 139 -4.33 -12.39 2.53
C LEU A 139 -5.10 -12.15 3.84
N ARG A 140 -6.35 -12.63 3.93
CA ARG A 140 -7.16 -12.56 5.16
C ARG A 140 -6.47 -13.27 6.30
N HIS A 141 -6.04 -14.49 6.07
CA HIS A 141 -5.36 -15.30 7.07
C HIS A 141 -4.12 -14.57 7.58
N TRP A 142 -3.25 -14.12 6.67
CA TRP A 142 -2.04 -13.39 7.02
C TRP A 142 -2.33 -12.10 7.79
N VAL A 143 -3.29 -11.28 7.36
CA VAL A 143 -3.68 -10.04 8.05
C VAL A 143 -4.17 -10.30 9.47
N LEU A 144 -5.03 -11.32 9.66
CA LEU A 144 -5.63 -11.62 10.96
C LEU A 144 -4.65 -12.31 11.91
N THR A 145 -3.79 -13.19 11.41
CA THR A 145 -2.73 -13.85 12.20
C THR A 145 -1.69 -12.83 12.65
N ASN A 146 -1.31 -11.88 11.78
CA ASN A 146 -0.35 -10.85 12.09
C ASN A 146 -0.95 -9.59 12.75
N HIS A 147 -2.22 -9.62 13.14
CA HIS A 147 -2.88 -8.52 13.87
C HIS A 147 -2.76 -7.16 13.17
N ILE A 148 -2.96 -7.13 11.86
CA ILE A 148 -2.75 -5.93 11.04
C ILE A 148 -4.05 -5.13 10.95
N ALA A 149 -3.96 -3.83 11.22
CA ALA A 149 -5.05 -2.89 11.05
C ALA A 149 -5.17 -2.51 9.57
N VAL A 150 -6.23 -2.97 8.91
CA VAL A 150 -6.56 -2.61 7.52
C VAL A 150 -7.74 -1.64 7.53
N HIS A 151 -7.59 -0.52 6.84
CA HIS A 151 -8.60 0.52 6.77
C HIS A 151 -9.18 0.72 5.37
N ASP A 152 -8.43 0.36 4.32
CA ASP A 152 -8.90 0.37 2.94
C ASP A 152 -8.34 -0.83 2.18
N LEU A 153 -9.19 -1.86 2.01
CA LEU A 153 -8.88 -3.01 1.17
C LEU A 153 -9.61 -2.85 -0.18
N SER A 154 -9.30 -1.76 -0.90
CA SER A 154 -9.87 -1.55 -2.23
C SER A 154 -9.12 -2.36 -3.28
N PRO A 155 -9.78 -2.84 -4.35
CA PRO A 155 -9.12 -3.55 -5.46
C PRO A 155 -7.98 -2.76 -6.11
N GLY A 156 -8.01 -1.43 -6.04
CA GLY A 156 -6.96 -0.56 -6.55
C GLY A 156 -5.65 -0.62 -5.74
N ASN A 157 -5.71 -1.09 -4.50
CA ASN A 157 -4.58 -1.22 -3.59
C ASN A 157 -4.02 -2.65 -3.53
N LEU A 158 -4.61 -3.59 -4.28
CA LEU A 158 -4.20 -4.99 -4.34
C LEU A 158 -3.45 -5.26 -5.65
N LEU A 159 -2.18 -5.60 -5.54
CA LEU A 159 -1.37 -6.06 -6.66
C LEU A 159 -1.22 -7.58 -6.62
N VAL A 160 -1.24 -8.22 -7.78
CA VAL A 160 -0.89 -9.62 -7.97
C VAL A 160 0.59 -9.65 -8.34
N LYS A 161 1.40 -10.19 -7.44
CA LYS A 161 2.81 -10.49 -7.69
C LYS A 161 2.91 -11.93 -8.18
N GLN A 162 3.44 -12.13 -9.37
CA GLN A 162 3.71 -13.44 -9.93
C GLN A 162 5.09 -13.90 -9.46
N THR A 163 5.14 -15.06 -8.81
CA THR A 163 6.39 -15.70 -8.36
C THR A 163 6.52 -17.09 -8.94
N SER A 164 7.73 -17.67 -8.89
CA SER A 164 7.95 -19.06 -9.27
C SER A 164 7.14 -20.06 -8.43
N ALA A 165 6.73 -19.67 -7.21
CA ALA A 165 5.91 -20.47 -6.31
C ALA A 165 4.40 -20.24 -6.49
N GLY A 166 4.00 -19.33 -7.37
CA GLY A 166 2.60 -18.95 -7.61
C GLY A 166 2.34 -17.46 -7.39
N ASN A 167 1.08 -17.08 -7.57
CA ASN A 167 0.65 -15.70 -7.40
C ASN A 167 0.48 -15.34 -5.93
N THR A 168 0.73 -14.08 -5.57
CA THR A 168 0.51 -13.56 -4.21
C THR A 168 -0.09 -12.17 -4.26
N LEU A 169 -1.07 -11.90 -3.39
CA LEU A 169 -1.62 -10.55 -3.24
C LEU A 169 -0.79 -9.69 -2.32
N VAL A 170 -0.34 -8.54 -2.82
CA VAL A 170 0.40 -7.54 -2.04
C VAL A 170 -0.43 -6.26 -1.89
N LEU A 171 -0.64 -5.84 -0.65
CA LEU A 171 -1.32 -4.61 -0.30
C LEU A 171 -0.33 -3.44 -0.29
N ILE A 172 -0.53 -2.47 -1.20
CA ILE A 172 0.40 -1.34 -1.40
C ILE A 172 -0.02 -0.03 -0.68
N ASP A 173 -1.23 0.01 -0.14
CA ASP A 173 -1.79 1.11 0.65
C ASP A 173 -2.96 0.56 1.50
N GLY A 174 -3.45 1.30 2.49
CA GLY A 174 -4.62 0.89 3.27
C GLY A 174 -4.31 0.18 4.60
N ILE A 175 -3.04 0.11 5.00
CA ILE A 175 -2.60 -0.43 6.28
C ILE A 175 -2.38 0.71 7.30
N GLY A 176 -2.61 0.48 8.59
CA GLY A 176 -2.24 1.43 9.65
C GLY A 176 -3.21 2.60 9.86
N GLY A 177 -4.28 2.72 9.07
CA GLY A 177 -5.29 3.77 9.25
C GLY A 177 -5.08 4.98 8.34
N GLN A 178 -5.96 5.98 8.44
CA GLN A 178 -5.92 7.15 7.56
C GLN A 178 -5.14 8.34 8.15
N LYS A 179 -5.20 8.50 9.47
CA LYS A 179 -4.70 9.68 10.17
C LYS A 179 -4.14 9.31 11.54
N ILE A 180 -3.10 10.02 11.93
CA ILE A 180 -2.52 9.97 13.28
C ILE A 180 -3.50 10.61 14.27
N LYS A 181 -4.32 9.77 14.89
CA LYS A 181 -5.29 10.11 15.95
C LYS A 181 -5.24 9.01 17.02
N LEU A 182 -6.04 9.14 18.08
CA LEU A 182 -6.12 8.13 19.14
C LEU A 182 -6.29 6.70 18.59
N LYS A 183 -7.15 6.52 17.58
CA LYS A 183 -7.37 5.21 16.95
C LYS A 183 -6.10 4.61 16.33
N PHE A 184 -5.22 5.46 15.76
CA PHE A 184 -3.94 5.03 15.23
C PHE A 184 -3.03 4.48 16.33
N LEU A 185 -2.98 5.18 17.47
CA LEU A 185 -2.22 4.71 18.63
C LEU A 185 -2.74 3.34 19.10
N LEU A 186 -4.06 3.16 19.14
CA LEU A 186 -4.64 1.85 19.48
C LEU A 186 -4.22 0.75 18.51
N TYR A 187 -4.09 1.05 17.21
CA TYR A 187 -3.58 0.08 16.23
C TYR A 187 -2.11 -0.29 16.46
N LEU A 188 -1.31 0.65 16.97
CA LEU A 188 0.12 0.45 17.21
C LEU A 188 0.39 -0.31 18.52
N TYR A 189 -0.32 0.05 19.59
CA TYR A 189 -0.06 -0.47 20.94
C TYR A 189 -0.93 -1.67 21.30
N SER A 190 -2.04 -1.91 20.60
CA SER A 190 -2.91 -3.07 20.85
C SER A 190 -3.12 -3.91 19.58
N PRO A 191 -2.29 -4.94 19.35
CA PRO A 191 -2.47 -5.88 18.24
C PRO A 191 -3.84 -6.55 18.26
N ARG A 192 -4.37 -6.89 19.45
CA ARG A 192 -5.71 -7.46 19.58
C ARG A 192 -6.79 -6.51 19.07
N PHE A 193 -6.68 -5.21 19.36
CA PHE A 193 -7.59 -4.20 18.84
C PHE A 193 -7.48 -4.05 17.32
N ALA A 194 -6.25 -4.01 16.78
CA ALA A 194 -6.00 -3.99 15.34
C ALA A 194 -6.68 -5.18 14.64
N ARG A 195 -6.46 -6.41 15.14
CA ARG A 195 -7.09 -7.64 14.65
C ARG A 195 -8.61 -7.56 14.73
N ALA A 196 -9.17 -7.15 15.86
CA ALA A 196 -10.61 -7.12 16.06
C ALA A 196 -11.31 -6.15 15.10
N ILE A 197 -10.73 -4.95 14.89
CA ILE A 197 -11.27 -3.97 13.94
C ILE A 197 -11.19 -4.48 12.51
N THR A 198 -10.06 -5.07 12.11
CA THR A 198 -9.92 -5.64 10.75
C THR A 198 -10.87 -6.81 10.52
N ARG A 199 -10.96 -7.73 11.48
CA ARG A 199 -11.89 -8.88 11.44
C ARG A 199 -13.34 -8.42 11.28
N ARG A 200 -13.76 -7.40 12.04
CA ARG A 200 -15.11 -6.82 11.95
C ARG A 200 -15.39 -6.19 10.58
N ARG A 201 -14.38 -5.59 9.95
CA ARG A 201 -14.51 -4.91 8.65
C ARG A 201 -14.37 -5.83 7.45
N TRP A 202 -13.76 -7.01 7.64
CA TRP A 202 -13.45 -7.93 6.55
C TRP A 202 -14.64 -8.24 5.63
N PRO A 203 -15.85 -8.57 6.14
CA PRO A 203 -16.98 -8.88 5.26
C PRO A 203 -17.37 -7.71 4.34
N ALA A 204 -17.23 -6.47 4.81
CA ALA A 204 -17.51 -5.30 3.99
C ALA A 204 -16.43 -5.08 2.92
N PHE A 205 -15.17 -5.39 3.22
CA PHE A 205 -14.09 -5.35 2.24
C PHE A 205 -14.30 -6.41 1.16
N GLU A 206 -14.57 -7.65 1.57
CA GLU A 206 -14.83 -8.79 0.70
C GLU A 206 -16.01 -8.51 -0.24
N LYS A 207 -17.13 -8.00 0.29
CA LYS A 207 -18.28 -7.58 -0.53
C LYS A 207 -17.91 -6.50 -1.57
N LYS A 208 -17.09 -5.52 -1.19
CA LYS A 208 -16.65 -4.44 -2.10
C LYS A 208 -15.72 -4.97 -3.19
N ILE A 209 -14.84 -5.91 -2.85
CA ILE A 209 -13.96 -6.56 -3.82
C ILE A 209 -14.80 -7.38 -4.78
N GLN A 210 -15.68 -8.26 -4.26
CA GLN A 210 -16.55 -9.11 -5.08
C GLN A 210 -17.39 -8.31 -6.06
N ALA A 211 -18.08 -7.27 -5.59
CA ALA A 211 -18.88 -6.39 -6.45
C ALA A 211 -18.05 -5.68 -7.54
N ARG A 212 -16.72 -5.55 -7.35
CA ARG A 212 -15.81 -5.03 -8.38
C ARG A 212 -15.33 -6.14 -9.31
N LEU A 213 -15.08 -7.34 -8.80
CA LEU A 213 -14.71 -8.52 -9.59
C LEU A 213 -15.83 -8.92 -10.55
N ASP A 214 -17.09 -8.87 -10.09
CA ASP A 214 -18.29 -9.17 -10.90
C ASP A 214 -18.46 -8.25 -12.11
N ARG A 215 -17.84 -7.06 -12.07
CA ARG A 215 -17.88 -6.08 -13.16
C ARG A 215 -16.73 -6.25 -14.15
N VAL A 216 -15.80 -7.17 -13.89
CA VAL A 216 -14.70 -7.44 -14.79
C VAL A 216 -15.20 -8.42 -15.84
N THR A 217 -15.37 -7.92 -17.07
CA THR A 217 -15.55 -8.78 -18.24
C THR A 217 -14.17 -9.24 -18.70
N PRO A 218 -13.86 -10.55 -18.70
CA PRO A 218 -12.62 -11.07 -19.24
C PRO A 218 -12.49 -10.68 -20.71
N VAL A 219 -11.29 -10.30 -21.14
CA VAL A 219 -11.00 -10.18 -22.56
C VAL A 219 -11.01 -11.60 -23.13
N GLN A 220 -11.93 -11.87 -24.05
CA GLN A 220 -11.90 -13.10 -24.83
C GLN A 220 -10.54 -13.16 -25.55
N PRO A 221 -9.80 -14.29 -25.49
CA PRO A 221 -8.59 -14.43 -26.28
C PRO A 221 -8.97 -14.16 -27.73
N SER A 222 -8.35 -13.16 -28.37
CA SER A 222 -8.46 -12.99 -29.80
C SER A 222 -7.92 -14.27 -30.44
N GLN A 223 -8.82 -15.13 -30.93
CA GLN A 223 -8.48 -16.02 -32.03
C GLN A 223 -8.06 -15.10 -33.17
N ASN A 224 -6.74 -15.05 -33.43
CA ASN A 224 -6.07 -14.75 -34.69
C ASN A 224 -4.61 -14.36 -34.40
N LEU A 225 -3.78 -15.38 -34.31
CA LEU A 225 -2.36 -15.31 -34.65
C LEU A 225 -2.15 -16.38 -35.72
N ASP A 226 -2.62 -16.09 -36.93
CA ASP A 226 -2.26 -16.74 -38.18
C ASP A 226 -2.75 -15.81 -39.31
N GLU A 227 -1.92 -14.81 -39.63
CA GLU A 227 -1.71 -14.22 -40.97
C GLU A 227 -0.43 -13.37 -40.97
#